data_AF-A0A2V7JRD8-F1
#
_entry.id   AF-A0A2V7JRD8-F1
#
_cell.length_a   1.000
_cell.length_b   1.000
_cell.length_c   1.000
_cell.angle_alpha   90.00
_cell.angle_beta   90.00
_cell.angle_gamma   90.00
#
_symmetry.space_group_name_H-M   'P 1'
#
loop_
_entity.id
_entity.type
_entity.pdbx_description
1 polymer ?
#
loop_
_entity_poly.entity_id
_entity_poly.type
_entity_poly.pdbx_seq_one_letter_code
_entity_poly.pdbx_strand_id
1 'polypeptide(L)'
;MTAVQVFTAFWGQAWNATAQQSIITTVNDFFRFIVASAYIDQLSEYNTPEYTIGRGRVAGTATVTASEPGTNVTDTAIREMFQGQLSDKTAFPPAGPNALYFVFLPPGVSVVAGGDRSCQAFCGYHDHINSVPYPNCAGCLGGIGPLAALTSICSHELAEAITDPIPPQGWYDDNQGEIGDICAWQNKKLDRYVVQLLWSNKAKACV
;
A
#
# COMPACT_ATOMS: atom_id res chain seq x y z
N MET A 1 10.54 9.45 1.84
CA MET A 1 10.03 10.35 0.76
C MET A 1 9.61 11.69 1.35
N THR A 2 9.63 12.81 0.60
CA THR A 2 9.27 14.14 1.14
C THR A 2 7.84 14.58 0.86
N ALA A 3 7.28 14.19 -0.30
CA ALA A 3 5.90 14.46 -0.65
C ALA A 3 5.39 13.37 -1.58
N VAL A 4 4.84 12.31 -0.99
CA VAL A 4 4.47 11.07 -1.71
C VAL A 4 3.53 11.33 -2.89
N GLN A 5 3.76 10.62 -3.99
CA GLN A 5 3.00 10.68 -5.23
C GLN A 5 2.49 9.27 -5.52
N VAL A 6 1.30 8.95 -4.99
CA VAL A 6 0.73 7.61 -5.09
C VAL A 6 0.17 7.37 -6.49
N PHE A 7 0.56 6.28 -7.12
CA PHE A 7 -0.06 5.76 -8.32
C PHE A 7 -0.63 4.36 -8.04
N THR A 8 -1.89 4.12 -8.40
CA THR A 8 -2.55 2.82 -8.20
C THR A 8 -2.70 2.06 -9.51
N ALA A 9 -2.22 0.84 -9.54
CA ALA A 9 -2.37 -0.08 -10.66
C ALA A 9 -3.26 -1.27 -10.24
N PHE A 10 -4.31 -1.54 -11.00
CA PHE A 10 -5.22 -2.66 -10.77
C PHE A 10 -4.98 -3.73 -11.84
N TRP A 11 -4.36 -4.86 -11.49
CA TRP A 11 -3.91 -5.85 -12.48
C TRP A 11 -4.97 -6.93 -12.74
N GLY A 12 -5.40 -7.07 -13.99
CA GLY A 12 -6.28 -8.13 -14.49
C GLY A 12 -7.66 -7.63 -14.92
N GLN A 13 -8.30 -8.39 -15.83
CA GLN A 13 -9.64 -8.12 -16.37
C GLN A 13 -10.73 -8.16 -15.32
N ALA A 14 -10.52 -8.87 -14.20
CA ALA A 14 -11.47 -8.93 -13.09
C ALA A 14 -11.85 -7.54 -12.56
N TRP A 15 -10.96 -6.56 -12.71
CA TRP A 15 -11.20 -5.18 -12.29
C TRP A 15 -12.22 -4.43 -13.16
N ASN A 16 -12.58 -4.93 -14.35
CA ASN A 16 -13.60 -4.33 -15.21
C ASN A 16 -15.05 -4.63 -14.77
N ALA A 17 -15.24 -5.55 -13.84
CA ALA A 17 -16.56 -5.85 -13.29
C ALA A 17 -17.07 -4.72 -12.39
N THR A 18 -18.39 -4.49 -12.38
CA THR A 18 -19.03 -3.36 -11.67
C THR A 18 -18.71 -3.31 -10.17
N ALA A 19 -18.66 -4.47 -9.52
CA ALA A 19 -18.31 -4.55 -8.09
C ALA A 19 -16.86 -4.08 -7.84
N GLN A 20 -15.92 -4.50 -8.70
CA GLN A 20 -14.51 -4.13 -8.62
C GLN A 20 -14.27 -2.67 -9.00
N GLN A 21 -15.05 -2.09 -9.92
CA GLN A 21 -15.00 -0.66 -10.22
C GLN A 21 -15.41 0.20 -9.01
N SER A 22 -16.34 -0.27 -8.19
CA SER A 22 -16.69 0.38 -6.92
C SER A 22 -15.53 0.36 -5.92
N ILE A 23 -14.77 -0.75 -5.90
CA ILE A 23 -13.56 -0.88 -5.07
C ILE A 23 -12.47 0.08 -5.56
N ILE A 24 -12.19 0.12 -6.87
CA ILE A 24 -11.23 1.06 -7.48
C ILE A 24 -11.57 2.50 -7.08
N THR A 25 -12.83 2.89 -7.22
CA THR A 25 -13.29 4.24 -6.86
C THR A 25 -13.02 4.54 -5.38
N THR A 26 -13.40 3.61 -4.50
CA THR A 26 -13.24 3.76 -3.04
C THR A 26 -11.77 3.86 -2.63
N VAL A 27 -10.90 3.02 -3.19
CA VAL A 27 -9.46 3.00 -2.92
C VAL A 27 -8.79 4.26 -3.45
N ASN A 28 -9.15 4.73 -4.65
CA ASN A 28 -8.61 5.98 -5.18
C ASN A 28 -9.05 7.21 -4.38
N ASP A 29 -10.31 7.26 -3.95
CA ASP A 29 -10.77 8.31 -3.04
C ASP A 29 -10.06 8.25 -1.70
N PHE A 30 -9.81 7.04 -1.18
CA PHE A 30 -9.04 6.84 0.04
C PHE A 30 -7.62 7.41 -0.12
N PHE A 31 -6.91 7.10 -1.20
CA PHE A 31 -5.57 7.64 -1.40
C PHE A 31 -5.57 9.16 -1.56
N ARG A 32 -6.55 9.74 -2.27
CA ARG A 32 -6.68 11.22 -2.36
C ARG A 32 -6.86 11.86 -0.99
N PHE A 33 -7.63 11.20 -0.12
CA PHE A 33 -7.85 11.65 1.25
C PHE A 33 -6.59 11.49 2.10
N ILE A 34 -6.08 10.27 2.23
CA ILE A 34 -5.10 9.91 3.25
C ILE A 34 -3.78 10.65 3.06
N VAL A 35 -3.29 10.76 1.81
CA VAL A 35 -2.01 11.43 1.50
C VAL A 35 -2.06 12.92 1.80
N ALA A 36 -3.26 13.50 1.85
CA ALA A 36 -3.49 14.92 2.15
C ALA A 36 -4.01 15.15 3.57
N SER A 37 -4.04 14.13 4.43
CA SER A 37 -4.65 14.19 5.77
C SER A 37 -3.64 14.32 6.90
N ALA A 38 -4.15 14.53 8.12
CA ALA A 38 -3.36 14.51 9.36
C ALA A 38 -2.73 13.14 9.67
N TYR A 39 -3.07 12.09 8.92
CA TYR A 39 -2.34 10.82 8.98
C TYR A 39 -0.88 10.98 8.54
N ILE A 40 -0.62 11.73 7.46
CA ILE A 40 0.75 12.00 7.01
C ILE A 40 1.46 12.97 7.93
N ASP A 41 0.74 13.93 8.53
CA ASP A 41 1.35 14.89 9.46
C ASP A 41 1.97 14.19 10.70
N GLN A 42 1.42 13.04 11.11
CA GLN A 42 1.99 12.21 12.19
C GLN A 42 3.40 11.71 11.85
N LEU A 43 3.69 11.50 10.57
CA LEU A 43 5.00 11.01 10.11
C LEU A 43 6.13 12.05 10.25
N SER A 44 5.80 13.31 10.58
CA SER A 44 6.80 14.37 10.77
C SER A 44 7.82 14.08 11.88
N GLU A 45 7.52 13.18 12.83
CA GLU A 45 8.50 12.75 13.83
C GLU A 45 9.63 11.88 13.26
N TYR A 46 9.46 11.38 12.02
CA TYR A 46 10.43 10.58 11.28
C TYR A 46 11.23 11.40 10.27
N ASN A 47 11.14 12.73 10.31
CA ASN A 47 11.96 13.60 9.49
C ASN A 47 13.45 13.36 9.76
N THR A 48 14.26 13.40 8.70
CA THR A 48 15.73 13.47 8.79
C THR A 48 16.20 14.89 8.41
N PRO A 49 17.47 15.26 8.66
CA PRO A 49 18.02 16.52 8.17
C PRO A 49 17.88 16.71 6.64
N GLU A 50 17.90 15.61 5.88
CA GLU A 50 17.80 15.58 4.42
C GLU A 50 16.36 15.50 3.91
N TYR A 51 15.45 14.92 4.70
CA TYR A 51 14.08 14.62 4.28
C TYR A 51 13.06 15.13 5.29
N THR A 52 12.32 16.16 4.90
CA THR A 52 11.09 16.58 5.59
C THR A 52 9.89 15.92 4.92
N ILE A 53 9.23 15.03 5.65
CA ILE A 53 7.99 14.37 5.26
C ILE A 53 6.85 15.38 5.33
N GLY A 54 6.14 15.52 4.22
CA GLY A 54 4.94 16.32 4.09
C GLY A 54 3.85 15.58 3.34
N ARG A 55 2.67 16.20 3.32
CA ARG A 55 1.50 15.70 2.58
C ARG A 55 1.83 15.50 1.10
N GLY A 56 1.18 14.51 0.52
CA GLY A 56 1.37 14.07 -0.85
C GLY A 56 0.18 14.34 -1.77
N ARG A 57 0.13 13.62 -2.88
CA ARG A 57 -1.00 13.59 -3.82
C ARG A 57 -1.11 12.24 -4.52
N VAL A 58 -2.23 12.01 -5.19
CA VAL A 58 -2.36 10.93 -6.16
C VAL A 58 -1.83 11.39 -7.51
N ALA A 59 -0.91 10.62 -8.10
CA ALA A 59 -0.31 10.86 -9.41
C ALA A 59 -1.14 10.28 -10.56
N GLY A 60 -1.96 9.27 -10.30
CA GLY A 60 -2.83 8.65 -11.29
C GLY A 60 -3.32 7.27 -10.88
N THR A 61 -4.08 6.65 -11.76
CA THR A 61 -4.56 5.28 -11.63
C THR A 61 -4.61 4.61 -12.99
N ALA A 62 -4.35 3.31 -13.06
CA ALA A 62 -4.54 2.51 -14.26
C ALA A 62 -5.11 1.13 -13.93
N THR A 63 -5.88 0.57 -14.86
CA THR A 63 -6.22 -0.86 -14.85
C THR A 63 -5.40 -1.53 -15.94
N VAL A 64 -4.59 -2.52 -15.57
CA VAL A 64 -3.71 -3.25 -16.49
C VAL A 64 -4.42 -4.52 -16.92
N THR A 65 -4.84 -4.56 -18.18
CA THR A 65 -5.66 -5.67 -18.73
C THR A 65 -5.01 -6.37 -19.93
N ALA A 66 -3.80 -5.95 -20.30
CA ALA A 66 -3.03 -6.57 -21.38
C ALA A 66 -2.43 -7.93 -20.98
N SER A 67 -2.32 -8.19 -19.68
CA SER A 67 -1.93 -9.46 -19.08
C SER A 67 -2.81 -9.78 -17.88
N GLU A 68 -2.93 -11.06 -17.55
CA GLU A 68 -3.70 -11.51 -16.39
C GLU A 68 -2.79 -12.03 -15.27
N PRO A 69 -3.11 -11.71 -14.00
CA PRO A 69 -2.51 -12.42 -12.89
C PRO A 69 -3.01 -13.87 -12.86
N GLY A 70 -2.10 -14.82 -12.60
CA GLY A 70 -2.51 -16.16 -12.22
C GLY A 70 -3.20 -16.19 -10.85
N THR A 71 -3.69 -17.35 -10.41
CA THR A 71 -4.27 -17.50 -9.05
C THR A 71 -3.21 -17.45 -7.94
N ASN A 72 -1.95 -17.71 -8.31
CA ASN A 72 -0.78 -17.63 -7.44
C ASN A 72 0.27 -16.79 -8.16
N VAL A 73 0.43 -15.55 -7.74
CA VAL A 73 1.34 -14.58 -8.37
C VAL A 73 2.58 -14.46 -7.50
N THR A 74 3.76 -14.55 -8.11
CA THR A 74 5.01 -14.27 -7.41
C THR A 74 5.31 -12.78 -7.45
N ASP A 75 6.07 -12.28 -6.48
CA ASP A 75 6.62 -10.92 -6.52
C ASP A 75 7.33 -10.63 -7.85
N THR A 76 8.14 -11.58 -8.35
CA THR A 76 8.81 -11.45 -9.66
C THR A 76 7.83 -11.17 -10.79
N ALA A 77 6.67 -11.87 -10.84
CA ALA A 77 5.67 -11.64 -11.88
C ALA A 77 5.00 -10.24 -11.76
N ILE A 78 4.83 -9.73 -10.53
CA ILE A 78 4.35 -8.35 -10.30
C ILE A 78 5.37 -7.34 -10.83
N ARG A 79 6.65 -7.54 -10.51
CA ARG A 79 7.73 -6.67 -10.98
C ARG A 79 7.88 -6.70 -12.50
N GLU A 80 7.76 -7.86 -13.13
CA GLU A 80 7.79 -8.00 -14.60
C GLU A 80 6.62 -7.28 -15.26
N MET A 81 5.39 -7.46 -14.76
CA MET A 81 4.22 -6.72 -15.26
C MET A 81 4.43 -5.22 -15.12
N PHE A 82 4.88 -4.77 -13.95
CA PHE A 82 5.10 -3.37 -13.66
C PHE A 82 6.18 -2.74 -14.55
N GLN A 83 7.31 -3.43 -14.75
CA GLN A 83 8.38 -2.97 -15.63
C GLN A 83 7.93 -2.85 -17.09
N GLY A 84 7.07 -3.76 -17.56
CA GLY A 84 6.43 -3.62 -18.88
C GLY A 84 5.64 -2.32 -19.00
N GLN A 85 4.80 -2.01 -18.01
CA GLN A 85 3.98 -0.79 -18.01
C GLN A 85 4.81 0.51 -17.91
N LEU A 86 5.95 0.49 -17.20
CA LEU A 86 6.88 1.62 -17.19
C LEU A 86 7.59 1.81 -18.53
N SER A 87 7.97 0.72 -19.20
CA SER A 87 8.71 0.74 -20.46
C SER A 87 7.86 1.28 -21.61
N ASP A 88 6.56 0.98 -21.60
CA ASP A 88 5.60 1.45 -22.62
C ASP A 88 5.24 2.94 -22.46
N LYS A 89 5.59 3.59 -21.34
CA LYS A 89 5.44 5.02 -21.03
C LYS A 89 4.05 5.64 -21.26
N THR A 90 3.02 4.83 -21.42
CA THR A 90 1.65 5.31 -21.69
C THR A 90 0.71 5.14 -20.50
N ALA A 91 0.92 4.11 -19.67
CA ALA A 91 0.03 3.79 -18.55
C ALA A 91 0.55 4.30 -17.20
N PHE A 92 1.84 4.08 -16.89
CA PHE A 92 2.41 4.41 -15.57
C PHE A 92 3.31 5.64 -15.67
N PRO A 93 3.20 6.60 -14.73
CA PRO A 93 4.11 7.73 -14.68
C PRO A 93 5.54 7.24 -14.41
N PRO A 94 6.58 7.99 -14.84
CA PRO A 94 7.97 7.65 -14.53
C PRO A 94 8.22 7.57 -13.03
N ALA A 95 9.09 6.65 -12.63
CA ALA A 95 9.57 6.58 -11.25
C ALA A 95 10.32 7.85 -10.86
N GLY A 96 10.35 8.15 -9.57
CA GLY A 96 11.05 9.30 -9.02
C GLY A 96 11.13 9.20 -7.49
N PRO A 97 11.86 10.11 -6.83
CA PRO A 97 12.15 10.03 -5.39
C PRO A 97 10.92 10.14 -4.48
N ASN A 98 9.77 10.50 -5.05
CA ASN A 98 8.49 10.61 -4.36
C ASN A 98 7.42 9.69 -4.95
N ALA A 99 7.72 8.93 -6.02
CA ALA A 99 6.76 8.06 -6.64
C ALA A 99 6.56 6.80 -5.78
N LEU A 100 5.31 6.47 -5.48
CA LEU A 100 4.95 5.27 -4.76
C LEU A 100 3.85 4.55 -5.53
N TYR A 101 4.09 3.28 -5.88
CA TYR A 101 3.18 2.51 -6.71
C TYR A 101 2.51 1.43 -5.88
N PHE A 102 1.18 1.37 -5.95
CA PHE A 102 0.38 0.30 -5.37
C PHE A 102 -0.18 -0.57 -6.47
N VAL A 103 0.20 -1.85 -6.49
CA VAL A 103 -0.37 -2.88 -7.37
C VAL A 103 -1.41 -3.68 -6.60
N PHE A 104 -2.66 -3.60 -7.05
CA PHE A 104 -3.79 -4.33 -6.50
C PHE A 104 -4.08 -5.59 -7.30
N LEU A 105 -4.13 -6.73 -6.61
CA LEU A 105 -4.48 -8.01 -7.18
C LEU A 105 -5.96 -8.33 -6.87
N PRO A 106 -6.73 -8.89 -7.83
CA PRO A 106 -8.16 -9.06 -7.69
C PRO A 106 -8.52 -10.20 -6.71
N PRO A 107 -9.79 -10.30 -6.29
CA PRO A 107 -10.26 -11.42 -5.48
C PRO A 107 -9.91 -12.78 -6.10
N GLY A 108 -9.44 -13.71 -5.27
CA GLY A 108 -9.07 -15.06 -5.70
C GLY A 108 -7.60 -15.22 -6.14
N VAL A 109 -6.83 -14.13 -6.16
CA VAL A 109 -5.38 -14.15 -6.39
C VAL A 109 -4.64 -14.11 -5.05
N SER A 110 -3.72 -15.05 -4.84
CA SER A 110 -2.74 -14.99 -3.76
C SER A 110 -1.39 -14.52 -4.28
N VAL A 111 -0.64 -13.81 -3.44
CA VAL A 111 0.74 -13.41 -3.74
C VAL A 111 1.73 -14.24 -2.92
N VAL A 112 2.86 -14.57 -3.53
CA VAL A 112 4.00 -15.24 -2.90
C VAL A 112 5.21 -14.32 -2.98
N ALA A 113 5.74 -13.93 -1.83
CA ALA A 113 6.85 -12.99 -1.70
C ALA A 113 7.72 -13.40 -0.51
N GLY A 114 9.04 -13.29 -0.62
CA GLY A 114 9.96 -13.61 0.49
C GLY A 114 9.95 -15.08 0.98
N GLY A 115 9.31 -16.00 0.25
CA GLY A 115 9.06 -17.38 0.71
C GLY A 115 7.72 -17.55 1.44
N ASP A 116 7.03 -16.44 1.71
CA ASP A 116 5.73 -16.38 2.36
C ASP A 116 4.58 -16.20 1.38
N ARG A 117 3.35 -16.34 1.90
CA ARG A 117 2.12 -16.26 1.11
C ARG A 117 1.10 -15.30 1.73
N SER A 118 0.47 -14.50 0.89
CA SER A 118 -0.63 -13.62 1.28
C SER A 118 -1.78 -14.42 1.91
N CYS A 119 -2.50 -13.83 2.86
CA CYS A 119 -3.56 -14.49 3.61
C CYS A 119 -3.10 -15.67 4.49
N GLN A 120 -1.79 -15.86 4.65
CA GLN A 120 -1.18 -16.78 5.61
C GLN A 120 -0.16 -16.06 6.49
N ALA A 121 0.70 -15.26 5.85
CA ALA A 121 1.76 -14.50 6.54
C ALA A 121 1.54 -12.98 6.47
N PHE A 122 1.05 -12.47 5.34
CA PHE A 122 0.88 -11.03 5.10
C PHE A 122 -0.42 -10.70 4.36
N CYS A 123 -0.77 -9.40 4.33
CA CYS A 123 -1.98 -8.88 3.68
C CYS A 123 -1.71 -7.74 2.69
N GLY A 124 -0.55 -7.11 2.82
CA GLY A 124 0.14 -6.30 1.84
C GLY A 124 1.64 -6.50 2.08
N TYR A 125 2.46 -5.94 1.21
CA TYR A 125 3.86 -5.67 1.51
C TYR A 125 4.34 -4.53 0.61
N HIS A 126 5.49 -3.96 0.96
CA HIS A 126 6.21 -3.04 0.11
C HIS A 126 7.69 -3.40 0.04
N ASP A 127 8.30 -2.90 -1.02
CA ASP A 127 9.74 -2.92 -1.32
C ASP A 127 9.89 -1.87 -2.44
N HIS A 128 10.44 -2.21 -3.61
CA HIS A 128 10.42 -1.32 -4.76
C HIS A 128 9.00 -0.95 -5.27
N ILE A 129 7.99 -1.77 -4.96
CA ILE A 129 6.58 -1.60 -5.34
C ILE A 129 5.71 -2.13 -4.19
N ASN A 130 4.64 -1.42 -3.85
CA ASN A 130 3.66 -1.89 -2.87
C ASN A 130 2.69 -2.84 -3.57
N SER A 131 2.51 -4.03 -3.00
CA SER A 131 1.63 -5.06 -3.55
C SER A 131 0.55 -5.39 -2.53
N VAL A 132 -0.71 -5.20 -2.94
CA VAL A 132 -1.87 -5.38 -2.06
C VAL A 132 -2.82 -6.42 -2.66
N PRO A 133 -2.75 -7.69 -2.21
CA PRO A 133 -3.76 -8.70 -2.49
C PRO A 133 -5.13 -8.29 -1.96
N TYR A 134 -6.21 -8.62 -2.69
CA TYR A 134 -7.55 -8.41 -2.18
C TYR A 134 -7.79 -9.24 -0.89
N PRO A 135 -8.23 -8.64 0.23
CA PRO A 135 -8.42 -9.36 1.48
C PRO A 135 -9.65 -10.27 1.40
N ASN A 136 -9.42 -11.58 1.26
CA ASN A 136 -10.45 -12.60 1.14
C ASN A 136 -10.42 -13.65 2.27
N CYS A 137 -9.49 -13.53 3.22
CA CYS A 137 -9.30 -14.46 4.32
C CYS A 137 -9.57 -13.79 5.68
N ALA A 138 -9.92 -14.61 6.68
CA ALA A 138 -10.26 -14.13 8.02
C ALA A 138 -9.14 -13.28 8.66
N GLY A 139 -7.87 -13.67 8.47
CA GLY A 139 -6.72 -12.92 9.00
C GLY A 139 -6.65 -11.49 8.46
N CYS A 140 -6.61 -11.33 7.13
CA CYS A 140 -6.57 -10.00 6.51
C CYS A 140 -7.87 -9.20 6.67
N LEU A 141 -9.00 -9.87 6.88
CA LEU A 141 -10.24 -9.19 7.19
C LEU A 141 -10.27 -8.69 8.63
N GLY A 142 -9.62 -9.34 9.60
CA GLY A 142 -9.59 -8.88 11.00
C GLY A 142 -10.98 -8.66 11.63
N GLY A 143 -12.01 -9.34 11.11
CA GLY A 143 -13.41 -9.11 11.52
C GLY A 143 -14.05 -7.83 10.97
N ILE A 144 -13.35 -7.05 10.15
CA ILE A 144 -13.87 -5.91 9.40
C ILE A 144 -14.13 -6.27 7.94
N GLY A 145 -15.03 -5.53 7.29
CA GLY A 145 -15.38 -5.78 5.88
C GLY A 145 -14.20 -5.53 4.92
N PRO A 146 -14.19 -6.13 3.71
CA PRO A 146 -13.05 -6.07 2.80
C PRO A 146 -12.56 -4.66 2.45
N LEU A 147 -13.47 -3.69 2.29
CA LEU A 147 -13.09 -2.30 2.01
C LEU A 147 -12.37 -1.64 3.19
N ALA A 148 -12.82 -1.91 4.42
CA ALA A 148 -12.17 -1.36 5.62
C ALA A 148 -10.81 -2.02 5.86
N ALA A 149 -10.71 -3.33 5.60
CA ALA A 149 -9.43 -4.04 5.60
C ALA A 149 -8.47 -3.48 4.55
N LEU A 150 -8.93 -3.23 3.31
CA LEU A 150 -8.12 -2.62 2.26
C LEU A 150 -7.57 -1.26 2.67
N THR A 151 -8.39 -0.36 3.22
CA THR A 151 -7.88 0.97 3.62
C THR A 151 -6.94 0.90 4.82
N SER A 152 -7.16 -0.05 5.74
CA SER A 152 -6.22 -0.35 6.82
C SER A 152 -4.86 -0.80 6.27
N ILE A 153 -4.85 -1.82 5.42
CA ILE A 153 -3.63 -2.36 4.80
C ILE A 153 -2.93 -1.25 4.00
N CYS A 154 -3.65 -0.53 3.15
CA CYS A 154 -3.05 0.56 2.37
C CYS A 154 -2.47 1.67 3.26
N SER A 155 -3.07 1.99 4.42
CA SER A 155 -2.52 2.99 5.33
C SER A 155 -1.26 2.53 6.06
N HIS A 156 -1.13 1.22 6.32
CA HIS A 156 0.07 0.58 6.85
C HIS A 156 1.19 0.67 5.84
N GLU A 157 0.99 0.08 4.65
CA GLU A 157 2.00 0.05 3.58
C GLU A 157 2.40 1.44 3.09
N LEU A 158 1.47 2.41 3.13
CA LEU A 158 1.77 3.80 2.77
C LEU A 158 2.70 4.46 3.78
N ALA A 159 2.45 4.25 5.08
CA ALA A 159 3.22 4.90 6.13
C ALA A 159 4.65 4.36 6.14
N GLU A 160 4.79 3.04 6.08
CA GLU A 160 6.08 2.36 6.08
C GLU A 160 6.89 2.72 4.84
N ALA A 161 6.31 2.64 3.64
CA ALA A 161 7.04 3.03 2.42
C ALA A 161 7.45 4.52 2.40
N ILE A 162 6.78 5.40 3.16
CA ILE A 162 7.21 6.80 3.29
C ILE A 162 8.45 6.92 4.19
N THR A 163 8.48 6.18 5.29
CA THR A 163 9.55 6.20 6.31
C THR A 163 10.73 5.30 5.96
N ASP A 164 10.50 4.25 5.18
CA ASP A 164 11.48 3.31 4.67
C ASP A 164 11.01 2.73 3.32
N PRO A 165 11.36 3.35 2.18
CA PRO A 165 10.89 2.87 0.89
C PRO A 165 11.42 1.48 0.49
N ILE A 166 12.54 1.03 1.07
CA ILE A 166 13.17 -0.26 0.78
C ILE A 166 13.66 -0.84 2.10
N PRO A 167 12.81 -1.59 2.83
CA PRO A 167 13.17 -2.08 4.15
C PRO A 167 14.42 -2.99 4.13
N PRO A 168 15.27 -2.96 5.16
CA PRO A 168 15.31 -2.04 6.31
C PRO A 168 16.35 -0.91 6.09
N GLN A 169 16.11 0.03 5.17
CA GLN A 169 17.06 1.10 4.81
C GLN A 169 16.69 2.48 5.37
N GLY A 170 15.54 2.60 6.01
CA GLY A 170 14.97 3.82 6.57
C GLY A 170 14.72 3.69 8.06
N TRP A 171 13.54 4.11 8.52
CA TRP A 171 13.17 3.90 9.92
C TRP A 171 12.80 2.43 10.16
N TYR A 172 13.48 1.79 11.09
CA TYR A 172 13.25 0.37 11.45
C TYR A 172 13.64 0.12 12.92
N ASP A 173 12.88 -0.71 13.63
CA ASP A 173 13.25 -1.25 14.95
C ASP A 173 13.71 -2.71 14.79
N ASP A 174 14.97 -3.00 15.13
CA ASP A 174 15.58 -4.33 14.96
C ASP A 174 14.82 -5.48 15.66
N ASN A 175 14.00 -5.19 16.68
CA ASN A 175 13.25 -6.20 17.42
C ASN A 175 11.77 -6.25 17.03
N GLN A 176 11.20 -5.15 16.53
CA GLN A 176 9.76 -5.01 16.38
C GLN A 176 9.30 -4.69 14.95
N GLY A 177 10.22 -4.38 14.03
CA GLY A 177 9.91 -4.08 12.63
C GLY A 177 9.67 -2.60 12.37
N GLU A 178 8.85 -2.34 11.36
CA GLU A 178 8.50 -0.99 10.89
C GLU A 178 7.38 -0.35 11.74
N ILE A 179 7.05 0.91 11.44
CA ILE A 179 6.07 1.67 12.25
C ILE A 179 4.65 1.10 12.20
N GLY A 180 4.29 0.43 11.11
CA GLY A 180 3.02 -0.26 10.93
C GLY A 180 3.06 -1.64 11.58
N ASP A 181 4.15 -2.38 11.47
CA ASP A 181 4.34 -3.70 12.10
C ASP A 181 4.08 -3.68 13.60
N ILE A 182 4.68 -2.73 14.31
CA ILE A 182 4.54 -2.57 15.77
C ILE A 182 3.07 -2.41 16.18
N CYS A 183 2.26 -1.81 15.30
CA CYS A 183 0.86 -1.49 15.54
C CYS A 183 -0.10 -2.33 14.69
N ALA A 184 0.39 -3.46 14.15
CA ALA A 184 -0.39 -4.32 13.29
C ALA A 184 -1.74 -4.68 13.93
N TRP A 185 -2.80 -4.62 13.12
CA TRP A 185 -4.18 -4.94 13.51
C TRP A 185 -4.85 -3.97 14.50
N GLN A 186 -4.17 -2.90 14.90
CA GLN A 186 -4.78 -1.84 15.69
C GLN A 186 -5.30 -0.76 14.76
N ASN A 187 -6.61 -0.50 14.82
CA ASN A 187 -7.28 0.33 13.83
C ASN A 187 -8.02 1.51 14.47
N LYS A 188 -8.07 2.65 13.77
CA LYS A 188 -8.95 3.77 14.09
C LYS A 188 -9.79 4.17 12.88
N LYS A 189 -10.89 4.88 13.14
CA LYS A 189 -11.60 5.60 12.10
C LYS A 189 -10.93 6.95 11.86
N LEU A 190 -10.72 7.27 10.60
CA LEU A 190 -10.30 8.59 10.14
C LEU A 190 -11.23 8.99 8.99
N ASP A 191 -12.11 9.96 9.26
CA ASP A 191 -13.27 10.24 8.41
C ASP A 191 -14.10 8.96 8.20
N ARG A 192 -14.49 8.66 6.96
CA ARG A 192 -15.24 7.46 6.56
C ARG A 192 -14.38 6.20 6.42
N TYR A 193 -13.06 6.30 6.61
CA TYR A 193 -12.11 5.22 6.37
C TYR A 193 -11.63 4.58 7.67
N VAL A 194 -11.23 3.31 7.57
CA VAL A 194 -10.48 2.62 8.62
C VAL A 194 -9.00 2.68 8.23
N VAL A 195 -8.18 3.15 9.16
CA VAL A 195 -6.73 3.23 9.00
C VAL A 195 -6.07 2.53 10.18
N GLN A 196 -4.87 2.00 9.96
CA GLN A 196 -4.10 1.41 11.04
C GLN A 196 -3.54 2.52 11.94
N LEU A 197 -3.39 2.25 13.24
CA LEU A 197 -2.52 3.04 14.09
C LEU A 197 -1.07 2.83 13.66
N LEU A 198 -0.25 3.83 13.93
CA LEU A 198 1.20 3.77 13.69
C LEU A 198 1.93 3.94 15.00
N TRP A 199 3.10 3.32 15.11
CA TRP A 199 3.99 3.58 16.25
C TRP A 199 4.38 5.06 16.24
N SER A 200 4.48 5.65 17.44
CA SER A 200 5.04 6.98 17.63
C SER A 200 6.22 6.89 18.58
N ASN A 201 7.39 7.31 18.13
CA ASN A 201 8.59 7.40 18.96
C ASN A 201 8.41 8.41 20.10
N LYS A 202 7.64 9.47 19.87
CA LYS A 202 7.33 10.50 20.87
C LYS A 202 6.33 10.01 21.92
N ALA A 203 5.26 9.35 21.50
CA ALA A 203 4.22 8.87 22.42
C ALA A 203 4.57 7.54 23.09
N LYS A 204 5.51 6.77 22.50
CA LYS A 204 5.83 5.38 22.90
C LYS A 204 4.59 4.49 22.90
N ALA A 205 3.73 4.69 21.90
CA ALA A 205 2.46 3.99 21.74
C ALA A 205 1.99 4.04 20.28
N CYS A 206 1.01 3.19 19.95
CA CYS A 206 0.26 3.26 18.71
C CYS A 206 -0.76 4.40 18.77
N VAL A 207 -0.73 5.32 17.79
CA VAL A 207 -1.54 6.57 17.79
C VAL A 207 -2.39 6.77 16.56
#